data_AF-A0A661QMH1-F1
#
_entry.id   AF-A0A661QMH1-F1
#
_cell.length_a   1.000
_cell.length_b   1.000
_cell.length_c   1.000
_cell.angle_alpha   90.00
_cell.angle_beta   90.00
_cell.angle_gamma   90.00
#
_symmetry.space_group_name_H-M   'P 1'
#
loop_
_entity.id
_entity.type
_entity.pdbx_description
1 polymer ?
#
loop_
_entity_poly.entity_id
_entity_poly.type
_entity_poly.pdbx_seq_one_letter_code
_entity_poly.pdbx_strand_id
1 'polypeptide(L)'
;MIAYTIYAILVMTVFFMNLNGFLRGAKKVQIDVVLRSIIIGTIIVSFLIAGWKHGIIAIGITLVSIRFTRPIAVRAASKLLSVPKGKSDKYIGLPPRALEKISKRLDIVLPNNPNHFDEVLRFADSAEDELFDYCESQPAVKAVIEDFQVSRKNLKEIYSQIIEAGAGQWSCGHWVPASALAYPESLEYVLSRREN
;
A
#
# COMPACT_ATOMS: atom_id res chain seq x y z
N MET A 1 -21.75 -30.22 1.14
CA MET A 1 -20.28 -30.35 1.13
C MET A 1 -19.66 -29.50 0.02
N ILE A 2 -20.05 -29.69 -1.25
CA ILE A 2 -19.53 -28.98 -2.43
C ILE A 2 -19.57 -27.44 -2.29
N ALA A 3 -20.67 -26.86 -1.81
CA ALA A 3 -20.78 -25.41 -1.63
C ALA A 3 -19.74 -24.82 -0.65
N TYR A 4 -19.45 -25.52 0.45
CA TYR A 4 -18.44 -25.07 1.41
C TYR A 4 -17.04 -25.12 0.81
N THR A 5 -16.74 -26.13 0.00
CA THR A 5 -15.47 -26.22 -0.74
C THR A 5 -15.29 -25.05 -1.70
N ILE A 6 -16.35 -24.68 -2.43
CA ILE A 6 -16.35 -23.51 -3.33
C ILE A 6 -16.05 -22.22 -2.54
N TYR A 7 -16.70 -22.03 -1.39
CA TYR A 7 -16.48 -20.85 -0.56
C TYR A 7 -15.07 -20.81 0.04
N ALA A 8 -14.53 -21.94 0.48
CA ALA A 8 -13.16 -22.02 0.97
C ALA A 8 -12.15 -21.67 -0.12
N ILE A 9 -12.35 -22.15 -1.35
CA ILE A 9 -11.51 -21.81 -2.51
C ILE A 9 -11.57 -20.31 -2.80
N LEU A 10 -12.76 -19.70 -2.76
CA LEU A 10 -12.91 -18.25 -2.95
C LEU A 10 -12.13 -17.46 -1.90
N VAL A 11 -12.31 -17.78 -0.62
CA VAL A 11 -11.61 -17.08 0.47
C VAL A 11 -10.09 -17.24 0.35
N MET A 12 -9.61 -18.44 0.03
CA MET A 12 -8.17 -18.69 -0.18
C MET A 12 -7.63 -17.92 -1.39
N THR A 13 -8.39 -17.88 -2.49
CA THR A 13 -7.97 -17.15 -3.70
C THR A 13 -7.92 -15.64 -3.44
N VAL A 14 -8.90 -15.09 -2.72
CA VAL A 14 -8.91 -13.68 -2.29
C VAL A 14 -7.74 -13.38 -1.36
N PHE A 15 -7.41 -14.29 -0.43
CA PHE A 15 -6.21 -14.15 0.40
C PHE A 15 -4.93 -14.10 -0.44
N PHE A 16 -4.77 -15.00 -1.41
CA PHE A 16 -3.61 -15.00 -2.30
C PHE A 16 -3.54 -13.75 -3.19
N MET A 17 -4.68 -13.23 -3.64
CA MET A 17 -4.75 -11.98 -4.38
C MET A 17 -4.26 -10.81 -3.52
N ASN A 18 -4.73 -10.73 -2.27
CA ASN A 18 -4.25 -9.74 -1.31
C ASN A 18 -2.76 -9.91 -1.00
N LEU A 19 -2.27 -11.15 -0.85
CA LEU A 19 -0.85 -11.44 -0.63
C LEU A 19 0.01 -11.01 -1.83
N ASN A 20 -0.39 -11.38 -3.05
CA ASN A 20 0.27 -11.00 -4.29
C ASN A 20 0.32 -9.47 -4.49
N GLY A 21 -0.66 -8.75 -3.95
CA GLY A 21 -0.63 -7.28 -3.88
C GLY A 21 0.64 -6.73 -3.21
N PHE A 22 1.10 -7.39 -2.13
CA PHE A 22 2.31 -7.01 -1.38
C PHE A 22 3.60 -7.57 -1.98
N LEU A 23 3.53 -8.63 -2.76
CA LEU A 23 4.69 -9.21 -3.41
C LEU A 23 5.13 -8.36 -4.61
N ARG A 24 6.45 -8.31 -4.84
CA ARG A 24 7.08 -7.71 -6.03
C ARG A 24 7.69 -8.82 -6.87
N GLY A 25 7.63 -8.70 -8.19
CA GLY A 25 8.25 -9.68 -9.09
C GLY A 25 7.78 -9.55 -10.54
N ALA A 26 8.61 -10.01 -11.47
CA ALA A 26 8.34 -9.93 -12.92
C ALA A 26 7.04 -10.65 -13.34
N LYS A 27 6.61 -11.66 -12.58
CA LYS A 27 5.38 -12.42 -12.85
C LYS A 27 4.13 -11.90 -12.14
N LYS A 28 4.21 -10.77 -11.43
CA LYS A 28 3.08 -10.25 -10.63
C LYS A 28 1.81 -10.08 -11.45
N VAL A 29 1.92 -9.47 -12.63
CA VAL A 29 0.79 -9.23 -13.53
C VAL A 29 0.17 -10.56 -13.97
N GLN A 30 0.99 -11.53 -14.35
CA GLN A 30 0.51 -12.85 -14.76
C GLN A 30 -0.22 -13.58 -13.62
N ILE A 31 0.32 -13.51 -12.40
CA ILE A 31 -0.31 -14.11 -11.21
C ILE A 31 -1.65 -13.41 -10.90
N ASP A 32 -1.71 -12.08 -10.98
CA ASP A 32 -2.94 -11.32 -10.73
C ASP A 32 -4.04 -11.68 -11.72
N VAL A 33 -3.70 -11.80 -13.01
CA VAL A 33 -4.63 -12.23 -14.06
C VAL A 33 -5.18 -13.62 -13.75
N VAL A 34 -4.32 -14.58 -13.43
CA VAL A 34 -4.74 -15.96 -13.10
C VAL A 34 -5.67 -16.01 -11.88
N LEU A 35 -5.33 -15.30 -10.81
CA LEU A 35 -6.15 -15.27 -9.59
C LEU A 35 -7.53 -14.65 -9.85
N ARG A 36 -7.61 -13.57 -10.63
CA ARG A 36 -8.90 -12.98 -11.02
C ARG A 36 -9.73 -13.92 -11.88
N SER A 37 -9.10 -14.64 -12.82
CA SER A 37 -9.78 -15.65 -13.64
C SER A 37 -10.34 -16.79 -12.77
N ILE A 38 -9.60 -17.24 -11.75
CA ILE A 38 -10.08 -18.26 -10.81
C ILE A 38 -11.29 -17.76 -10.02
N ILE A 39 -11.28 -16.52 -9.53
CA ILE A 39 -12.43 -15.94 -8.80
C ILE A 39 -13.67 -15.90 -9.70
N ILE A 40 -13.55 -15.34 -10.91
CA ILE A 40 -14.66 -15.25 -11.86
C ILE A 40 -15.19 -16.64 -12.20
N GLY A 41 -14.31 -17.57 -12.55
CA GLY A 41 -14.68 -18.95 -12.87
C GLY A 41 -15.39 -19.65 -11.71
N THR A 42 -14.89 -19.47 -10.48
CA THR A 42 -15.50 -20.08 -9.28
C THR A 42 -16.87 -19.49 -8.98
N ILE A 43 -17.06 -18.18 -9.18
CA ILE A 43 -18.39 -17.54 -9.07
C ILE A 43 -19.33 -18.13 -10.11
N ILE A 44 -18.94 -18.22 -11.39
CA ILE A 44 -19.78 -18.79 -12.46
C ILE A 44 -20.18 -20.24 -12.11
N VAL A 45 -19.21 -21.07 -11.70
CA VAL A 45 -19.46 -22.46 -11.29
C VAL A 45 -20.44 -22.52 -10.12
N SER A 46 -20.37 -21.58 -9.17
CA SER A 46 -21.31 -21.51 -8.05
C SER A 46 -22.77 -21.27 -8.51
N PHE A 47 -22.97 -20.43 -9.54
CA PHE A 47 -24.29 -20.19 -10.12
C PHE A 47 -24.83 -21.43 -10.85
N LEU A 48 -23.97 -22.16 -11.58
CA LEU A 48 -24.35 -23.32 -12.36
C LEU A 48 -24.66 -24.55 -11.51
N ILE A 49 -23.84 -24.83 -10.49
CA ILE A 49 -23.95 -26.08 -9.70
C ILE A 49 -24.87 -25.91 -8.49
N ALA A 50 -24.75 -24.81 -7.76
CA ALA A 50 -25.44 -24.62 -6.48
C ALA A 50 -26.66 -23.68 -6.60
N GLY A 51 -26.89 -23.14 -7.79
CA GLY A 51 -28.02 -22.26 -8.11
C GLY A 51 -27.81 -20.81 -7.70
N TRP A 52 -28.74 -19.95 -8.12
CA TRP A 52 -28.64 -18.50 -8.01
C TRP A 52 -28.44 -17.98 -6.58
N LYS A 53 -29.05 -18.62 -5.57
CA LYS A 53 -28.89 -18.25 -4.16
C LYS A 53 -27.43 -18.36 -3.70
N HIS A 54 -26.76 -19.45 -4.06
CA HIS A 54 -25.36 -19.68 -3.70
C HIS A 54 -24.41 -18.79 -4.48
N GLY A 55 -24.76 -18.44 -5.73
CA GLY A 55 -24.03 -17.46 -6.51
C GLY A 55 -24.01 -16.07 -5.86
N ILE A 56 -25.15 -15.59 -5.37
CA ILE A 56 -25.23 -14.31 -4.64
C ILE A 56 -24.40 -14.38 -3.35
N ILE A 57 -24.51 -15.48 -2.60
CA ILE A 57 -23.73 -15.69 -1.37
C ILE A 57 -22.23 -15.69 -1.67
N ALA A 58 -21.79 -16.34 -2.75
CA ALA A 58 -20.39 -16.38 -3.17
C ALA A 58 -19.83 -14.97 -3.45
N ILE A 59 -20.61 -14.11 -4.11
CA ILE A 59 -20.25 -12.71 -4.34
C ILE A 59 -20.09 -11.98 -2.99
N GLY A 60 -21.06 -12.13 -2.09
CA GLY A 60 -21.01 -11.53 -0.75
C GLY A 60 -19.78 -11.97 0.04
N ILE A 61 -19.47 -13.27 0.04
CA ILE A 61 -18.27 -13.83 0.69
C ILE A 61 -16.99 -13.24 0.09
N THR A 62 -16.94 -13.10 -1.23
CA THR A 62 -15.78 -12.50 -1.92
C THR A 62 -15.55 -11.06 -1.46
N LEU A 63 -16.61 -10.23 -1.42
CA LEU A 63 -16.51 -8.84 -0.98
C LEU A 63 -16.09 -8.71 0.49
N VAL A 64 -16.69 -9.52 1.37
CA VAL A 64 -16.37 -9.52 2.80
C VAL A 64 -14.92 -10.00 3.02
N SER A 65 -14.53 -11.10 2.39
CA SER A 65 -13.20 -11.68 2.54
C SER A 65 -12.07 -10.76 2.08
N ILE A 66 -12.29 -9.88 1.10
CA ILE A 66 -11.29 -8.87 0.70
C ILE A 66 -10.85 -8.03 1.90
N ARG A 67 -11.80 -7.59 2.74
CA ARG A 67 -11.49 -6.73 3.90
C ARG A 67 -10.86 -7.51 5.05
N PHE A 68 -11.32 -8.73 5.30
CA PHE A 68 -10.82 -9.57 6.40
C PHE A 68 -9.47 -10.22 6.13
N THR A 69 -9.20 -10.63 4.90
CA THR A 69 -7.95 -11.34 4.56
C THR A 69 -6.76 -10.39 4.39
N ARG A 70 -7.01 -9.10 4.10
CA ARG A 70 -5.95 -8.09 3.93
C ARG A 70 -4.98 -8.00 5.13
N PRO A 71 -5.40 -7.82 6.40
CA PRO A 71 -4.45 -7.75 7.52
C PRO A 71 -3.67 -9.05 7.73
N ILE A 72 -4.26 -10.21 7.39
CA ILE A 72 -3.59 -11.51 7.48
C ILE A 72 -2.53 -11.61 6.37
N ALA A 73 -2.88 -11.19 5.15
CA ALA A 73 -1.97 -11.17 4.02
C ALA A 73 -0.77 -10.25 4.27
N VAL A 74 -0.96 -9.10 4.92
CA VAL A 74 0.16 -8.23 5.37
C VAL A 74 1.09 -8.99 6.30
N ARG A 75 0.55 -9.65 7.34
CA ARG A 75 1.36 -10.39 8.31
C ARG A 75 2.10 -11.56 7.67
N ALA A 76 1.50 -12.21 6.68
CA ALA A 76 2.13 -13.27 5.92
C ALA A 76 3.24 -12.70 5.02
N ALA A 77 2.98 -11.59 4.31
CA ALA A 77 3.95 -10.91 3.47
C ALA A 77 5.16 -10.43 4.28
N SER A 78 4.94 -9.82 5.45
CA SER A 78 6.04 -9.35 6.29
C SER A 78 6.95 -10.50 6.72
N LYS A 79 6.38 -11.64 7.12
CA LYS A 79 7.16 -12.85 7.45
C LYS A 79 7.91 -13.43 6.25
N LEU A 80 7.28 -13.48 5.08
CA LEU A 80 7.89 -14.02 3.85
C LEU A 80 9.00 -13.13 3.30
N LEU A 81 8.87 -11.81 3.47
CA LEU A 81 9.83 -10.81 3.00
C LEU A 81 10.89 -10.46 4.07
N SER A 82 10.76 -10.99 5.30
CA SER A 82 11.80 -10.87 6.33
C SER A 82 13.04 -11.64 5.88
N VAL A 83 13.98 -10.94 5.23
CA VAL A 83 15.33 -11.44 4.94
C VAL A 83 16.02 -11.80 6.26
N PRO A 84 16.83 -12.88 6.35
CA PRO A 84 17.55 -13.22 7.57
C PRO A 84 18.53 -12.10 7.95
N LYS A 85 18.22 -11.42 9.06
CA LYS A 85 19.10 -10.70 9.98
C LYS A 85 20.42 -10.18 9.38
N GLY A 86 20.34 -9.03 8.71
CA GLY A 86 21.50 -8.28 8.24
C GLY A 86 21.12 -6.89 7.76
N LYS A 87 20.98 -5.94 8.71
CA LYS A 87 20.81 -4.48 8.48
C LYS A 87 19.55 -4.04 7.68
N SER A 88 18.35 -4.19 8.24
CA SER A 88 17.23 -3.21 8.08
C SER A 88 15.96 -3.69 8.82
N ASP A 89 16.07 -3.92 10.12
CA ASP A 89 14.94 -4.35 10.95
C ASP A 89 14.00 -3.17 11.27
N LYS A 90 13.09 -2.77 10.37
CA LYS A 90 11.81 -2.19 10.83
C LYS A 90 10.67 -1.97 9.85
N TYR A 91 10.89 -1.99 8.53
CA TYR A 91 9.95 -1.33 7.60
C TYR A 91 9.34 -2.23 6.52
N ILE A 92 9.10 -3.51 6.83
CA ILE A 92 8.47 -4.45 5.91
C ILE A 92 7.03 -4.71 6.35
N GLY A 93 6.05 -3.99 5.76
CA GLY A 93 4.62 -4.21 6.02
C GLY A 93 3.74 -2.96 5.93
N LEU A 94 2.63 -2.97 6.67
CA LEU A 94 1.80 -1.78 6.92
C LEU A 94 2.65 -0.69 7.62
N PRO A 95 2.38 0.60 7.37
CA PRO A 95 3.18 1.66 7.95
C PRO A 95 3.05 1.66 9.48
N PRO A 96 4.06 2.17 10.21
CA PRO A 96 3.88 2.55 11.61
C PRO A 96 2.62 3.41 11.75
N ARG A 97 1.85 3.23 12.83
CA ARG A 97 0.56 3.93 13.02
C ARG A 97 0.65 5.45 12.86
N ALA A 98 1.78 6.06 13.22
CA ALA A 98 2.02 7.49 13.03
C ALA A 98 2.05 7.84 11.53
N LEU A 99 2.90 7.16 10.76
CA LEU A 99 2.99 7.34 9.31
C LEU A 99 1.69 6.96 8.59
N GLU A 100 0.94 5.96 9.07
CA GLU A 100 -0.38 5.61 8.52
C GLU A 100 -1.38 6.77 8.67
N LYS A 101 -1.40 7.42 9.85
CA LYS A 101 -2.29 8.58 10.11
C LYS A 101 -1.93 9.76 9.21
N ILE A 102 -0.63 10.08 9.11
CA ILE A 102 -0.12 11.16 8.25
C ILE A 102 -0.47 10.85 6.79
N SER A 103 -0.18 9.64 6.33
CA SER A 103 -0.49 9.18 4.97
C SER A 103 -1.97 9.34 4.64
N LYS A 104 -2.88 8.91 5.53
CA LYS A 104 -4.33 9.03 5.28
C LYS A 104 -4.77 10.48 5.12
N ARG A 105 -4.18 11.41 5.88
CA ARG A 105 -4.48 12.83 5.76
C ARG A 105 -3.98 13.38 4.43
N LEU A 106 -2.78 13.00 4.00
CA LEU A 106 -2.20 13.39 2.72
C LEU A 106 -3.01 12.86 1.52
N ASP A 107 -3.52 11.63 1.59
CA ASP A 107 -4.39 11.04 0.55
C ASP A 107 -5.75 11.77 0.43
N ILE A 108 -6.35 12.17 1.56
CA ILE A 108 -7.63 12.90 1.61
C ILE A 108 -7.52 14.34 1.08
N VAL A 109 -6.32 14.91 1.06
CA VAL A 109 -6.06 16.28 0.59
C VAL A 109 -5.90 16.35 -0.93
N LEU A 110 -5.56 15.24 -1.59
CA LEU A 110 -5.34 15.18 -3.04
C LEU A 110 -6.54 14.73 -3.93
N PRO A 111 -7.82 14.66 -3.50
CA PRO A 111 -8.89 14.32 -4.42
C PRO A 111 -9.21 15.53 -5.30
N ASN A 112 -9.43 15.24 -6.58
CA ASN A 112 -9.97 16.09 -7.65
C ASN A 112 -11.34 16.79 -7.33
N ASN A 113 -11.50 17.40 -6.15
CA ASN A 113 -12.76 18.02 -5.72
C ASN A 113 -12.60 19.55 -5.58
N PRO A 114 -13.08 20.34 -6.55
CA PRO A 114 -12.86 21.78 -6.59
C PRO A 114 -13.69 22.60 -5.61
N ASN A 115 -14.50 21.99 -4.72
CA ASN A 115 -15.46 22.71 -3.89
C ASN A 115 -15.01 22.97 -2.43
N HIS A 116 -13.74 22.73 -2.08
CA HIS A 116 -13.23 22.98 -0.72
C HIS A 116 -11.74 23.40 -0.69
N PHE A 117 -11.32 24.30 -1.57
CA PHE A 117 -9.91 24.66 -1.74
C PHE A 117 -9.25 25.27 -0.49
N ASP A 118 -9.91 26.19 0.22
CA ASP A 118 -9.25 26.95 1.29
C ASP A 118 -9.04 26.16 2.60
N GLU A 119 -9.97 25.25 2.92
CA GLU A 119 -9.82 24.37 4.09
C GLU A 119 -8.81 23.25 3.77
N VAL A 120 -8.89 22.67 2.57
CA VAL A 120 -7.97 21.59 2.12
C VAL A 120 -6.52 22.09 2.05
N LEU A 121 -6.26 23.32 1.60
CA LEU A 121 -4.89 23.86 1.55
C LEU A 121 -4.24 23.96 2.94
N ARG A 122 -5.00 24.43 3.94
CA ARG A 122 -4.50 24.53 5.33
C ARG A 122 -4.26 23.17 5.97
N PHE A 123 -5.13 22.19 5.67
CA PHE A 123 -4.94 20.81 6.11
C PHE A 123 -3.78 20.11 5.38
N ALA A 124 -3.52 20.46 4.12
CA ALA A 124 -2.40 19.98 3.31
C ALA A 124 -1.06 20.39 3.91
N ASP A 125 -0.87 21.70 4.10
CA ASP A 125 0.38 22.27 4.61
C ASP A 125 0.70 21.69 5.99
N SER A 126 -0.32 21.53 6.83
CA SER A 126 -0.17 20.92 8.16
C SER A 126 0.20 19.43 8.11
N ALA A 127 -0.38 18.64 7.19
CA ALA A 127 -0.10 17.21 7.09
C ALA A 127 1.27 16.95 6.45
N GLU A 128 1.71 17.81 5.53
CA GLU A 128 3.04 17.77 4.96
C GLU A 128 4.10 18.15 5.99
N ASP A 129 3.89 19.20 6.77
CA ASP A 129 4.81 19.54 7.85
C ASP A 129 4.89 18.43 8.92
N GLU A 130 3.77 17.78 9.26
CA GLU A 130 3.77 16.57 10.12
C GLU A 130 4.63 15.43 9.52
N LEU A 131 4.62 15.25 8.19
CA LEU A 131 5.46 14.25 7.51
C LEU A 131 6.95 14.60 7.61
N PHE A 132 7.32 15.85 7.38
CA PHE A 132 8.72 16.27 7.45
C PHE A 132 9.26 16.22 8.87
N ASP A 133 8.46 16.67 9.85
CA ASP A 133 8.76 16.51 11.28
C ASP A 133 8.95 15.04 11.64
N TYR A 134 8.09 14.15 11.11
CA TYR A 134 8.24 12.72 11.29
C TYR A 134 9.58 12.22 10.73
N CYS A 135 9.95 12.60 9.51
CA CYS A 135 11.21 12.20 8.88
C CYS A 135 12.43 12.68 9.70
N GLU A 136 12.43 13.93 10.14
CA GLU A 136 13.49 14.53 10.95
C GLU A 136 13.59 13.90 12.36
N SER A 137 12.47 13.38 12.90
CA SER A 137 12.43 12.71 14.20
C SER A 137 12.99 11.28 14.18
N GLN A 138 13.02 10.62 13.01
CA GLN A 138 13.48 9.23 12.91
C GLN A 138 15.00 9.19 12.71
N PRO A 139 15.79 8.60 13.64
CA PRO A 139 17.26 8.65 13.57
C PRO A 139 17.84 8.10 12.26
N ALA A 140 17.27 7.03 11.72
CA ALA A 140 17.75 6.41 10.48
C ALA A 140 17.48 7.28 9.24
N VAL A 141 16.31 7.93 9.17
CA VAL A 141 15.97 8.84 8.06
C VAL A 141 16.78 10.12 8.17
N LYS A 142 16.92 10.65 9.39
CA LYS A 142 17.74 11.83 9.68
C LYS A 142 19.19 11.64 9.25
N ALA A 143 19.79 10.48 9.51
CA ALA A 143 21.14 10.17 9.05
C ALA A 143 21.27 10.30 7.52
N VAL A 144 20.32 9.75 6.75
CA VAL A 144 20.31 9.89 5.29
C VAL A 144 20.14 11.35 4.84
N ILE A 145 19.26 12.12 5.51
CA ILE A 145 19.08 13.55 5.23
C ILE A 145 20.39 14.32 5.46
N GLU A 146 21.11 14.02 6.54
CA GLU A 146 22.40 14.64 6.88
C GLU A 146 23.51 14.21 5.91
N ASP A 147 23.58 12.93 5.55
CA ASP A 147 24.58 12.37 4.62
C ASP A 147 24.50 13.02 3.22
N PHE A 148 23.27 13.24 2.73
CA PHE A 148 23.01 13.89 1.44
C PHE A 148 22.84 15.43 1.55
N GLN A 149 23.07 16.01 2.73
CA GLN A 149 22.97 17.45 2.99
C GLN A 149 21.62 18.07 2.53
N VAL A 150 20.53 17.33 2.72
CA VAL A 150 19.20 17.73 2.26
C VAL A 150 18.57 18.67 3.27
N SER A 151 18.24 19.89 2.84
CA SER A 151 17.44 20.81 3.67
C SER A 151 15.96 20.41 3.64
N ARG A 152 15.18 20.85 4.65
CA ARG A 152 13.72 20.69 4.66
C ARG A 152 13.05 21.24 3.39
N LYS A 153 13.57 22.34 2.84
CA LYS A 153 13.10 22.89 1.56
C LYS A 153 13.33 21.92 0.40
N ASN A 154 14.52 21.33 0.32
CA ASN A 154 14.82 20.31 -0.69
C ASN A 154 13.92 19.08 -0.50
N LEU A 155 13.62 18.68 0.73
CA LEU A 155 12.74 17.56 1.03
C LEU A 155 11.30 17.81 0.56
N LYS A 156 10.80 19.04 0.71
CA LYS A 156 9.52 19.50 0.14
C LYS A 156 9.53 19.43 -1.39
N GLU A 157 10.58 19.94 -2.03
CA GLU A 157 10.71 19.89 -3.49
C GLU A 157 10.73 18.44 -4.01
N ILE A 158 11.46 17.54 -3.34
CA ILE A 158 11.50 16.12 -3.69
C ILE A 158 10.12 15.48 -3.54
N TYR A 159 9.40 15.79 -2.45
CA TYR A 159 8.04 15.32 -2.24
C TYR A 159 7.12 15.71 -3.41
N SER A 160 7.13 16.98 -3.83
CA SER A 160 6.37 17.47 -4.98
C SER A 160 6.78 16.77 -6.28
N GLN A 161 8.07 16.60 -6.53
CA GLN A 161 8.58 15.91 -7.73
C GLN A 161 8.12 14.45 -7.81
N ILE A 162 8.05 13.74 -6.68
CA ILE A 162 7.53 12.36 -6.63
C ILE A 162 6.05 12.33 -7.04
N ILE A 163 5.26 13.30 -6.57
CA ILE A 163 3.84 13.42 -6.95
C ILE A 163 3.71 13.74 -8.44
N GLU A 164 4.43 14.74 -8.93
CA GLU A 164 4.41 15.18 -10.33
C GLU A 164 4.89 14.10 -11.30
N ALA A 165 5.84 13.25 -10.88
CA ALA A 165 6.28 12.07 -11.63
C ALA A 165 5.23 10.95 -11.70
N GLY A 166 4.03 11.16 -11.14
CA GLY A 166 2.90 10.22 -11.18
C GLY A 166 2.91 9.19 -10.04
N ALA A 167 3.74 9.36 -9.02
CA ALA A 167 3.75 8.48 -7.85
C ALA A 167 2.88 8.98 -6.69
N GLY A 168 2.08 10.04 -6.91
CA GLY A 168 1.04 10.51 -5.97
C GLY A 168 -0.15 9.56 -5.89
N GLN A 169 0.05 8.37 -5.33
CA GLN A 169 -1.00 7.37 -5.20
C GLN A 169 -0.96 6.63 -3.87
N TRP A 170 -2.13 6.13 -3.45
CA TRP A 170 -2.24 5.20 -2.36
C TRP A 170 -1.93 3.77 -2.80
N SER A 171 -0.96 3.11 -2.17
CA SER A 171 -0.64 1.71 -2.46
C SER A 171 -0.31 0.93 -1.19
N CYS A 172 -0.83 -0.29 -1.11
CA CYS A 172 -0.54 -1.22 -0.01
C CYS A 172 -0.79 -0.67 1.42
N GLY A 173 -1.62 0.36 1.58
CA GLY A 173 -1.89 1.00 2.89
C GLY A 173 -1.00 2.19 3.20
N HIS A 174 -0.29 2.71 2.20
CA HIS A 174 0.62 3.84 2.31
C HIS A 174 0.31 4.88 1.25
N TRP A 175 0.52 6.15 1.59
CA TRP A 175 0.72 7.19 0.60
C TRP A 175 2.14 7.07 0.07
N VAL A 176 2.29 6.75 -1.23
CA VAL A 176 3.60 6.39 -1.82
C VAL A 176 4.66 7.48 -1.64
N PRO A 177 4.38 8.77 -1.89
CA PRO A 177 5.36 9.84 -1.68
C PRO A 177 5.79 9.98 -0.22
N ALA A 178 4.87 9.87 0.74
CA ALA A 178 5.22 9.91 2.16
C ALA A 178 6.15 8.77 2.57
N SER A 179 5.87 7.56 2.08
CA SER A 179 6.72 6.39 2.35
C SER A 179 8.08 6.48 1.68
N ALA A 180 8.17 7.09 0.50
CA ALA A 180 9.43 7.30 -0.18
C ALA A 180 10.40 8.14 0.66
N LEU A 181 9.89 9.11 1.43
CA LEU A 181 10.70 9.95 2.31
C LEU A 181 10.88 9.36 3.71
N ALA A 182 9.86 8.68 4.24
CA ALA A 182 9.84 8.21 5.63
C ALA A 182 10.62 6.90 5.88
N TYR A 183 11.15 6.26 4.83
CA TYR A 183 11.99 5.06 4.95
C TYR A 183 13.40 5.34 4.42
N PRO A 184 14.46 5.04 5.20
CA PRO A 184 15.82 5.45 4.87
C PRO A 184 16.30 4.88 3.55
N GLU A 185 16.03 3.60 3.24
CA GLU A 185 16.46 2.96 1.99
C GLU A 185 15.72 3.53 0.77
N SER A 186 14.46 3.95 0.96
CA SER A 186 13.68 4.56 -0.12
C SER A 186 14.15 5.99 -0.37
N LEU A 187 14.44 6.74 0.70
CA LEU A 187 14.93 8.10 0.63
C LEU A 187 16.31 8.15 -0.03
N GLU A 188 17.23 7.27 0.38
CA GLU A 188 18.56 7.12 -0.23
C GLU A 188 18.47 6.83 -1.73
N TYR A 189 17.57 5.94 -2.14
CA TYR A 189 17.35 5.65 -3.56
C TYR A 189 16.84 6.88 -4.34
N VAL A 190 15.93 7.65 -3.76
CA VAL A 190 15.43 8.88 -4.40
C VAL A 190 16.54 9.92 -4.53
N LEU A 191 17.33 10.11 -3.48
CA LEU A 191 18.40 11.10 -3.43
C LEU A 191 19.57 10.76 -4.35
N SER A 192 20.02 9.50 -4.37
CA SER A 192 21.11 9.04 -5.24
C SER A 192 20.79 9.19 -6.74
N ARG A 193 19.52 9.20 -7.13
CA ARG A 193 19.10 9.47 -8.51
C ARG A 193 18.98 10.94 -8.87
N ARG A 194 18.97 11.84 -7.89
CA ARG A 194 18.94 13.29 -8.10
C ARG A 194 20.32 13.85 -8.42
N GLU A 195 21.37 13.21 -7.91
CA GLU A 195 22.77 13.62 -8.12
C GLU A 195 23.34 13.20 -9.48
N ASN A 196 22.61 12.39 -10.26
CA ASN A 196 22.96 12.00 -11.64
C ASN A 196 22.13 12.78 -12.66
#